data_AF-A0A436QM32-F1
#
_entry.id   AF-A0A436QM32-F1
#
_cell.length_a   1.000
_cell.length_b   1.000
_cell.length_c   1.000
_cell.angle_alpha   90.00
_cell.angle_beta   90.00
_cell.angle_gamma   90.00
#
_symmetry.space_group_name_H-M   'P 1'
#
loop_
_entity.id
_entity.type
_entity.pdbx_description
1 polymer ?
#
loop_
_entity_poly.entity_id
_entity_poly.type
_entity_poly.pdbx_seq_one_letter_code
_entity_poly.pdbx_strand_id
1 'polypeptide(L)'
;PGADPAAVLTDLAEFNHLVTRLRFVPAAADDASLSEDERRRGAEFAGTLSVRVLSRTWQMLLKGIPEVQSSNRPVSAGEMVLIRLAHAADLPTLDEALKSLEGAGPLPNGAPRANGAPANPGNGGGAGAVAQARIPSSNGGAQT
;
A
#
# COMPACT_ATOMS: atom_id res chain seq x y z
N PRO A 1 -26.00 1.95 20.08
CA PRO A 1 -24.81 2.72 19.65
C PRO A 1 -23.89 1.81 18.81
N GLY A 2 -23.43 2.27 17.64
CA GLY A 2 -22.44 1.51 16.85
C GLY A 2 -21.08 1.49 17.55
N ALA A 3 -20.31 0.43 17.36
CA ALA A 3 -18.93 0.35 17.86
C ALA A 3 -18.06 1.45 17.21
N ASP A 4 -17.10 1.99 17.96
CA ASP A 4 -16.14 2.95 17.43
C ASP A 4 -15.25 2.26 16.37
N PRO A 5 -15.22 2.72 15.10
CA PRO A 5 -14.43 2.10 14.05
C PRO A 5 -12.93 2.02 14.36
N ALA A 6 -12.38 3.01 15.07
CA ALA A 6 -10.97 3.00 15.44
C ALA A 6 -10.66 1.92 16.49
N ALA A 7 -11.52 1.77 17.49
CA ALA A 7 -11.44 0.67 18.45
C ALA A 7 -11.49 -0.70 17.75
N VAL A 8 -12.43 -0.92 16.84
CA VAL A 8 -12.55 -2.19 16.08
C VAL A 8 -11.28 -2.52 15.29
N LEU A 9 -10.67 -1.52 14.62
CA LEU A 9 -9.41 -1.72 13.91
C LEU A 9 -8.23 -1.97 14.87
N THR A 10 -8.26 -1.40 16.06
CA THR A 10 -7.25 -1.62 17.10
C THR A 10 -7.34 -3.05 17.63
N ASP A 11 -8.55 -3.54 17.95
CA ASP A 11 -8.77 -4.93 18.37
C ASP A 11 -8.30 -5.92 17.30
N LEU A 12 -8.55 -5.62 16.02
CA LEU A 12 -8.04 -6.40 14.89
C LEU A 12 -6.50 -6.43 14.84
N ALA A 13 -5.84 -5.30 15.15
CA ALA A 13 -4.38 -5.23 15.20
C ALA A 13 -3.81 -6.05 16.37
N GLU A 14 -4.43 -5.97 17.54
CA GLU A 14 -4.07 -6.77 18.72
C GLU A 14 -4.24 -8.27 18.43
N PHE A 15 -5.34 -8.66 17.80
CA PHE A 15 -5.55 -10.05 17.39
C PHE A 15 -4.52 -10.51 16.35
N ASN A 16 -4.20 -9.69 15.34
CA ASN A 16 -3.13 -9.99 14.38
C ASN A 16 -1.77 -10.17 15.07
N HIS A 17 -1.48 -9.35 16.09
CA HIS A 17 -0.28 -9.48 16.92
C HIS A 17 -0.28 -10.78 17.72
N LEU A 18 -1.40 -11.15 18.36
CA LEU A 18 -1.57 -12.42 19.05
C LEU A 18 -1.29 -13.61 18.12
N VAL A 19 -1.93 -13.64 16.94
CA VAL A 19 -1.72 -14.70 15.93
C VAL A 19 -0.25 -14.80 15.53
N THR A 20 0.41 -13.66 15.32
CA THR A 20 1.84 -13.61 15.01
C THR A 20 2.68 -14.18 16.16
N ARG A 21 2.37 -13.83 17.41
CA ARG A 21 3.05 -14.35 18.59
C ARG A 21 2.90 -15.87 18.71
N LEU A 22 1.68 -16.39 18.56
CA LEU A 22 1.39 -17.83 18.61
C LEU A 22 2.11 -18.60 17.49
N ARG A 23 2.30 -17.98 16.32
CA ARG A 23 3.02 -18.60 15.19
C ARG A 23 4.51 -18.83 15.48
N PHE A 24 5.16 -17.95 16.24
CA PHE A 24 6.59 -18.05 16.56
C PHE A 24 6.89 -18.60 17.94
N VAL A 25 5.95 -18.45 18.87
CA VAL A 25 6.04 -18.92 20.26
C VAL A 25 4.77 -19.71 20.57
N PRO A 26 4.71 -21.00 20.20
CA PRO A 26 3.51 -21.81 20.42
C PRO A 26 3.12 -21.93 21.90
N ALA A 27 4.11 -21.92 22.81
CA ALA A 27 3.89 -21.91 24.26
C ALA A 27 3.15 -20.65 24.76
N ALA A 28 3.08 -19.58 23.96
CA ALA A 28 2.27 -18.41 24.30
C ALA A 28 0.75 -18.70 24.29
N ALA A 29 0.32 -19.86 23.79
CA ALA A 29 -1.06 -20.31 23.90
C ALA A 29 -1.48 -20.63 25.34
N ASP A 30 -0.52 -20.97 26.21
CA ASP A 30 -0.75 -21.35 27.60
C ASP A 30 -0.89 -20.14 28.54
N ASP A 31 -0.79 -18.93 28.00
CA ASP A 31 -0.96 -17.69 28.76
C ASP A 31 -2.37 -17.60 29.37
N ALA A 32 -2.42 -17.42 30.69
CA ALA A 32 -3.65 -17.37 31.47
C ALA A 32 -4.49 -16.11 31.21
N SER A 33 -3.92 -15.08 30.57
CA SER A 33 -4.64 -13.87 30.16
C SER A 33 -5.49 -14.06 28.90
N LEU A 34 -5.26 -15.12 28.12
CA LEU A 34 -6.02 -15.40 26.91
C LEU A 34 -7.36 -16.05 27.24
N SER A 35 -8.43 -15.54 26.65
CA SER A 35 -9.71 -16.25 26.61
C SER A 35 -9.60 -17.54 25.78
N GLU A 36 -10.51 -18.49 26.01
CA GLU A 36 -10.56 -19.73 25.21
C GLU A 36 -10.74 -19.44 23.71
N ASP A 37 -11.53 -18.43 23.37
CA ASP A 37 -11.78 -18.04 21.98
C ASP A 37 -10.54 -17.45 21.31
N GLU A 38 -9.76 -16.63 22.02
CA GLU A 38 -8.49 -16.09 21.53
C GLU A 38 -7.46 -17.20 21.35
N ARG A 39 -7.34 -18.12 22.32
CA ARG A 39 -6.44 -19.26 22.22
C ARG A 39 -6.77 -20.13 21.00
N ARG A 40 -8.03 -20.53 20.88
CA ARG A 40 -8.49 -21.42 19.81
C ARG A 40 -8.35 -20.79 18.43
N ARG A 41 -8.94 -19.61 18.21
CA ARG A 41 -8.90 -18.94 16.89
C ARG A 41 -7.51 -18.42 16.56
N GLY A 42 -6.78 -17.93 17.57
CA GLY A 42 -5.41 -17.48 17.42
C GLY A 42 -4.49 -18.60 16.92
N ALA A 43 -4.59 -19.79 17.50
CA ALA A 43 -3.82 -20.96 17.08
C ALA A 43 -4.20 -21.44 15.67
N GLU A 44 -5.49 -21.45 15.34
CA GLU A 44 -5.98 -21.80 14.01
C GLU A 44 -5.41 -20.87 12.92
N PHE A 45 -5.50 -19.55 13.13
CA PHE A 45 -4.94 -18.59 12.18
C PHE A 45 -3.41 -18.61 12.15
N ALA A 46 -2.75 -18.90 13.27
CA ALA A 46 -1.30 -19.03 13.30
C ALA A 46 -0.80 -20.19 12.41
N GLY A 47 -1.58 -21.27 12.30
CA GLY A 47 -1.30 -22.40 11.41
C GLY A 47 -1.59 -22.12 9.93
N THR A 48 -2.61 -21.32 9.62
CA THR A 48 -3.10 -21.12 8.25
C THR A 48 -2.54 -19.87 7.56
N LEU A 49 -2.30 -18.78 8.28
CA LEU A 49 -1.86 -17.51 7.72
C LEU A 49 -0.33 -17.45 7.57
N SER A 50 0.16 -17.08 6.38
CA SER A 50 1.60 -16.88 6.18
C SER A 50 2.11 -15.64 6.94
N VAL A 51 3.41 -15.64 7.28
CA VAL A 51 4.07 -14.48 7.91
C VAL A 51 3.92 -13.22 7.04
N ARG A 52 4.01 -13.36 5.71
CA ARG A 52 3.82 -12.25 4.76
C ARG A 52 2.43 -11.63 4.88
N VAL A 53 1.38 -12.44 5.01
CA VAL A 53 0.00 -11.96 5.19
C VAL A 53 -0.11 -11.20 6.52
N LEU A 54 0.38 -11.79 7.62
CA LEU A 54 0.33 -11.16 8.95
C LEU A 54 1.07 -9.82 8.99
N SER A 55 2.26 -9.74 8.36
CA SER A 55 3.04 -8.49 8.29
C SER A 55 2.36 -7.42 7.44
N ARG A 56 1.76 -7.80 6.30
CA ARG A 56 1.03 -6.86 5.44
C ARG A 56 -0.23 -6.33 6.13
N THR A 57 -1.02 -7.22 6.75
CA THR A 57 -2.21 -6.87 7.53
C THR A 57 -1.85 -5.90 8.66
N TRP A 58 -0.80 -6.21 9.43
CA TRP A 58 -0.28 -5.31 10.47
C TRP A 58 0.02 -3.91 9.94
N GLN A 59 0.79 -3.83 8.85
CA GLN A 59 1.19 -2.57 8.24
C GLN A 59 0.01 -1.77 7.68
N MET A 60 -1.04 -2.43 7.21
CA MET A 60 -2.26 -1.79 6.73
C MET A 60 -3.11 -1.29 7.90
N LEU A 61 -3.22 -2.06 8.98
CA LEU A 61 -3.93 -1.65 10.20
C LEU A 61 -3.26 -0.43 10.86
N LEU A 62 -1.93 -0.43 11.01
CA LEU A 62 -1.18 0.70 11.57
C LEU A 62 -1.35 2.00 10.78
N LYS A 63 -1.63 1.92 9.47
CA LYS A 63 -1.92 3.09 8.64
C LYS A 63 -3.41 3.45 8.66
N GLY A 64 -4.28 2.45 8.71
CA GLY A 64 -5.73 2.63 8.69
C GLY A 64 -6.30 3.21 9.99
N ILE A 65 -5.75 2.85 11.15
CA ILE A 65 -6.20 3.39 12.46
C ILE A 65 -6.09 4.92 12.52
N PRO A 66 -4.92 5.55 12.26
CA PRO A 66 -4.82 7.01 12.27
C PRO A 66 -5.62 7.68 11.13
N GLU A 67 -5.80 7.01 9.98
CA GLU A 67 -6.67 7.48 8.90
C GLU A 67 -8.13 7.59 9.38
N VAL A 68 -8.62 6.59 10.13
CA VAL A 68 -9.97 6.62 10.70
C VAL A 68 -10.10 7.68 11.78
N GLN A 69 -9.13 7.77 12.70
CA GLN A 69 -9.15 8.72 13.81
C GLN A 69 -9.12 10.18 13.34
N SER A 70 -8.46 10.48 12.23
CA SER A 70 -8.38 11.84 11.66
C SER A 70 -9.50 12.17 10.67
N SER A 71 -10.35 11.22 10.33
CA SER A 71 -11.42 11.40 9.34
C SER A 71 -12.63 12.16 9.90
N ASN A 72 -13.22 13.03 9.08
CA ASN A 72 -14.53 13.64 9.35
C ASN A 72 -15.70 12.66 9.16
N ARG A 73 -15.44 11.45 8.65
CA ARG A 73 -16.38 10.36 8.41
C ARG A 73 -15.75 9.03 8.85
N PRO A 74 -15.55 8.81 10.16
CA PRO A 74 -14.78 7.67 10.67
C PRO A 74 -15.36 6.31 10.29
N VAL A 75 -16.69 6.18 10.25
CA VAL A 75 -17.35 4.93 9.82
C VAL A 75 -17.01 4.59 8.38
N SER A 76 -17.17 5.54 7.44
CA SER A 76 -16.82 5.33 6.04
C SER A 76 -15.32 5.09 5.83
N ALA A 77 -14.46 5.76 6.60
CA ALA A 77 -13.02 5.49 6.56
C ALA A 77 -12.70 4.07 7.03
N GLY A 78 -13.34 3.59 8.11
CA GLY A 78 -13.19 2.24 8.62
C GLY A 78 -13.63 1.19 7.59
N GLU A 79 -14.77 1.40 6.93
CA GLU A 79 -15.23 0.57 5.82
C GLU A 79 -14.18 0.47 4.71
N MET A 80 -13.58 1.61 4.32
CA MET A 80 -12.53 1.63 3.30
C MET A 80 -11.26 0.88 3.74
N VAL A 81 -10.87 0.96 5.02
CA VAL A 81 -9.74 0.18 5.55
C VAL A 81 -10.03 -1.32 5.43
N LEU A 82 -11.22 -1.76 5.83
CA LEU A 82 -11.63 -3.17 5.76
C LEU A 82 -11.71 -3.67 4.31
N ILE A 83 -12.26 -2.87 3.40
CA ILE A 83 -12.29 -3.19 1.96
C ILE A 83 -10.86 -3.37 1.42
N ARG A 84 -9.94 -2.47 1.76
CA ARG A 84 -8.54 -2.58 1.33
C ARG A 84 -7.87 -3.84 1.90
N LEU A 85 -8.10 -4.17 3.17
CA LEU A 85 -7.58 -5.39 3.79
C LEU A 85 -8.07 -6.66 3.08
N ALA A 86 -9.37 -6.73 2.80
CA ALA A 86 -9.98 -7.84 2.07
C ALA A 86 -9.39 -7.95 0.65
N HIS A 87 -9.33 -6.84 -0.09
CA HIS A 87 -8.78 -6.84 -1.44
C HIS A 87 -7.29 -7.24 -1.48
N ALA A 88 -6.50 -6.79 -0.49
CA ALA A 88 -5.10 -7.15 -0.41
C ALA A 88 -4.89 -8.65 -0.20
N ALA A 89 -5.86 -9.37 0.42
CA ALA A 89 -5.76 -10.81 0.64
C ALA A 89 -5.62 -11.60 -0.68
N ASP A 90 -6.24 -11.11 -1.75
CA ASP A 90 -6.23 -11.75 -3.08
C ASP A 90 -5.06 -11.30 -3.97
N LEU A 91 -4.29 -10.28 -3.56
CA LEU A 91 -3.18 -9.76 -4.35
C LEU A 91 -1.88 -10.53 -4.10
N PRO A 92 -1.09 -10.82 -5.17
CA PRO A 92 0.23 -11.42 -5.01
C PRO A 92 1.11 -10.50 -4.16
N THR A 93 2.03 -11.12 -3.42
CA THR A 93 3.01 -10.33 -2.66
C THR A 93 3.99 -9.64 -3.59
N LEU A 94 4.70 -8.61 -3.09
CA LEU A 94 5.64 -7.84 -3.90
C LEU A 94 6.69 -8.75 -4.58
N ASP A 95 7.24 -9.71 -3.84
CA ASP A 95 8.22 -10.66 -4.38
C ASP A 95 7.63 -11.57 -5.46
N GLU A 96 6.37 -11.99 -5.32
CA GLU A 96 5.67 -12.80 -6.31
C GLU A 96 5.33 -11.97 -7.56
N ALA A 97 4.94 -10.71 -7.38
CA ALA A 97 4.74 -9.77 -8.48
C ALA A 97 6.05 -9.51 -9.25
N LEU A 98 7.17 -9.29 -8.54
CA LEU A 98 8.49 -9.11 -9.15
C LEU A 98 8.94 -10.35 -9.95
N LYS A 99 8.78 -11.56 -9.40
CA LYS A 99 9.06 -12.80 -10.14
C LYS A 99 8.19 -12.97 -11.38
N SER A 100 6.93 -12.56 -11.32
CA SER A 100 6.03 -12.60 -12.47
C SER A 100 6.44 -11.62 -13.58
N LEU A 101 7.05 -10.48 -13.20
CA LEU A 101 7.63 -9.49 -14.13
C LEU A 101 8.93 -10.00 -14.76
N GLU A 102 9.78 -10.68 -13.99
CA GLU A 102 11.02 -11.28 -14.49
C GLU A 102 10.78 -12.50 -15.38
N GLY A 103 9.73 -13.29 -15.09
CA GLY A 103 9.30 -14.44 -15.88
C GLY A 103 8.48 -14.07 -17.12
N ALA A 104 7.88 -12.88 -17.13
CA ALA A 104 7.41 -12.25 -18.36
C ALA A 104 8.65 -11.79 -19.14
N GLY A 105 9.16 -12.67 -20.01
CA GLY A 105 10.28 -12.35 -20.91
C GLY A 105 10.09 -10.98 -21.58
N PRO A 106 11.18 -10.32 -22.03
CA PRO A 106 11.17 -8.91 -22.39
C PRO A 106 9.91 -8.56 -23.18
N LEU A 107 9.07 -7.69 -22.62
CA LEU A 107 8.01 -7.04 -23.39
C LEU A 107 8.67 -6.61 -24.71
N PRO A 108 8.09 -6.93 -25.88
CA PRO A 108 8.69 -6.59 -27.16
C PRO A 108 9.09 -5.14 -27.06
N ASN A 109 10.39 -4.89 -27.19
CA ASN A 109 11.02 -3.59 -27.12
C ASN A 109 10.21 -2.67 -28.05
N GLY A 110 9.23 -1.97 -27.48
CA GLY A 110 8.56 -0.86 -28.12
C GLY A 110 9.67 0.14 -28.27
N ALA A 111 10.29 0.14 -29.45
CA ALA A 111 11.43 0.97 -29.79
C ALA A 111 11.27 2.35 -29.15
N PRO A 112 12.35 2.95 -28.62
CA PRO A 112 12.26 4.28 -28.03
C PRO A 112 11.57 5.17 -29.05
N ARG A 113 10.34 5.62 -28.74
CA ARG A 113 9.74 6.71 -29.50
C ARG A 113 10.67 7.87 -29.25
N ALA A 114 11.50 8.15 -30.25
CA ALA A 114 12.15 9.43 -30.37
C ALA A 114 11.05 10.47 -30.23
N ASN A 115 11.04 11.19 -29.11
CA ASN A 115 10.24 12.40 -28.95
C ASN A 115 10.90 13.46 -29.86
N GLY A 116 10.71 13.26 -31.17
CA GLY A 116 11.23 14.07 -32.25
C GLY A 116 10.07 14.63 -33.04
N ALA A 117 9.74 15.86 -32.71
CA ALA A 117 8.89 16.81 -33.43
C ALA A 117 7.36 16.56 -33.44
N PRO A 118 6.56 17.61 -33.18
CA PRO A 118 5.11 17.56 -33.30
C PRO A 118 4.71 17.43 -34.78
N ALA A 119 3.82 16.48 -35.06
CA ALA A 119 3.15 16.38 -36.34
C ALA A 119 2.22 17.59 -36.52
N ASN A 120 2.56 18.43 -37.48
CA ASN A 120 1.74 19.53 -37.99
C ASN A 120 0.48 18.99 -38.67
N PRO A 121 -0.74 19.30 -38.21
CA PRO A 121 -1.94 19.15 -39.02
C PRO A 121 -2.11 20.41 -39.86
N GLY A 122 -2.07 20.25 -41.18
CA GLY A 122 -2.38 21.32 -42.11
C GLY A 122 -3.79 21.87 -41.89
N ASN A 123 -3.84 23.18 -41.65
CA ASN A 123 -4.81 24.16 -42.14
C ASN A 123 -6.25 24.12 -41.59
N GLY A 124 -6.44 24.81 -40.45
CA GLY A 124 -7.72 25.33 -39.97
C GLY A 124 -7.47 26.43 -38.95
N GLY A 125 -7.79 27.67 -39.28
CA GLY A 125 -7.30 28.88 -38.60
C GLY A 125 -7.67 29.04 -37.13
N GLY A 126 -6.81 29.76 -36.39
CA GLY A 126 -7.14 30.32 -35.07
C GLY A 126 -5.96 30.40 -34.10
N ALA A 127 -5.41 31.62 -33.96
CA ALA A 127 -4.80 32.20 -32.75
C ALA A 127 -3.57 31.55 -32.06
N GLY A 128 -2.44 32.28 -32.13
CA GLY A 128 -1.38 32.56 -31.12
C GLY A 128 -0.81 31.43 -30.24
N ALA A 129 0.46 31.39 -29.87
CA ALA A 129 1.40 32.47 -29.63
C ALA A 129 2.86 31.97 -29.60
N VAL A 130 3.75 32.93 -29.85
CA VAL A 130 5.21 32.93 -29.88
C VAL A 130 5.94 32.08 -28.81
N ALA A 131 6.85 31.22 -29.26
CA ALA A 131 7.83 30.56 -28.40
C ALA A 131 8.97 31.52 -28.06
N GLN A 132 9.05 31.95 -26.80
CA GLN A 132 10.14 32.77 -26.31
C GLN A 132 11.19 31.90 -25.62
N ALA A 133 12.32 31.68 -26.29
CA ALA A 133 13.55 31.23 -25.68
C ALA A 133 14.11 32.35 -24.78
N ARG A 134 14.39 32.04 -23.51
CA ARG A 134 15.28 32.85 -22.67
C ARG A 134 16.29 31.95 -21.97
N ILE A 135 17.54 32.12 -22.40
CA ILE A 135 18.74 31.76 -21.66
C ILE A 135 18.95 32.84 -20.59
N PRO A 136 19.15 32.49 -19.31
CA PRO A 136 19.79 33.39 -18.37
C PRO A 136 21.30 33.08 -18.30
N SER A 137 22.10 34.04 -18.76
CA SER A 137 23.49 34.19 -18.36
C SER A 137 23.54 34.64 -16.90
N SER A 138 24.44 34.05 -16.09
CA SER A 138 24.88 34.70 -14.87
C SER A 138 26.37 34.45 -14.64
N ASN A 139 27.07 35.57 -14.57
CA ASN A 139 28.48 35.75 -14.23
C ASN A 139 28.82 35.11 -12.88
N GLY A 140 29.80 34.20 -12.87
CA GLY A 140 30.50 33.78 -11.66
C GLY A 140 31.98 34.07 -11.82
N GLY A 141 32.44 35.18 -11.24
CA GLY A 141 33.83 35.62 -11.31
C GLY A 141 34.78 34.71 -10.55
N ALA A 142 35.93 34.44 -11.18
CA ALA A 142 37.11 33.87 -10.55
C ALA A 142 38.16 34.97 -10.39
N GLN A 143 38.65 35.18 -9.17
CA GLN A 143 40.02 35.62 -8.87
C GLN A 143 40.29 35.57 -7.36
N THR A 144 41.14 34.63 -6.98
CA THR A 144 42.19 34.81 -5.96
C THR A 144 43.52 34.66 -6.69
#